data_AF-A0A9P2FGC5-F1
#
_entry.id   AF-A0A9P2FGC5-F1
#
_cell.length_a   1.000
_cell.length_b   1.000
_cell.length_c   1.000
_cell.angle_alpha   90.00
_cell.angle_beta   90.00
_cell.angle_gamma   90.00
#
_symmetry.space_group_name_H-M   'P 1'
#
loop_
_entity.id
_entity.type
_entity.pdbx_description
1 polymer ?
#
loop_
_entity_poly.entity_id
_entity_poly.type
_entity_poly.pdbx_seq_one_letter_code
_entity_poly.pdbx_strand_id
1 'polypeptide(L)'
;MNFTNYKLFDDDRLNQFVNDNGHHYTEVLEEAMFLWPNGKLTSSTEDGIRGDTHDILRSYFDNLDNDTIFTMPKLEMYEIAASTVGTVLISPETETALLANNQALTQEQIEILIKSSFSIDYFSEGISQNQGLQKLGIEEVKMNSTDYVLFDEEELQQFVYDTGQHFTDDANEAMFLWPNGKMTSSFEQGIRADDHNIISSYFESLDTDEIYKLPRNEMLEVAASTSGVIMLVPETRMALRAENQQLTREQEKVLKNISHEVGIFAKGITPELALKKLDISPDQIEERKEQSQLNGMTR
;
A
#
# COMPACT_ATOMS: atom_id res chain seq x y z
N MET A 1 3.31 -2.50 -16.94
CA MET A 1 4.38 -2.39 -15.94
C MET A 1 3.72 -2.59 -14.59
N ASN A 2 4.02 -3.68 -13.89
CA ASN A 2 3.61 -3.86 -12.49
C ASN A 2 4.72 -3.20 -11.65
N PHE A 3 4.42 -2.05 -11.04
CA PHE A 3 5.31 -1.48 -10.04
C PHE A 3 4.96 -2.13 -8.70
N THR A 4 5.74 -3.14 -8.31
CA THR A 4 5.71 -3.65 -6.93
C THR A 4 6.32 -2.55 -6.06
N ASN A 5 5.49 -1.84 -5.29
CA ASN A 5 5.96 -0.78 -4.39
C ASN A 5 6.26 -1.39 -3.01
N TYR A 6 7.53 -1.37 -2.58
CA TYR A 6 7.94 -1.85 -1.25
C TYR A 6 7.94 -0.69 -0.27
N LYS A 7 7.29 -0.86 0.88
CA LYS A 7 7.00 0.23 1.83
C LYS A 7 8.22 0.93 2.41
N LEU A 8 9.38 0.27 2.47
CA LEU A 8 10.62 0.85 3.00
C LEU A 8 11.68 1.10 1.93
N PHE A 9 11.44 0.73 0.67
CA PHE A 9 12.40 0.97 -0.40
C PHE A 9 12.33 2.43 -0.86
N ASP A 10 13.49 3.08 -0.88
CA ASP A 10 13.68 4.43 -1.36
C ASP A 10 15.07 4.58 -2.00
N ASP A 11 15.16 5.32 -3.12
CA ASP A 11 16.39 5.51 -3.89
C ASP A 11 17.43 6.34 -3.11
N ASP A 12 17.01 7.33 -2.34
CA ASP A 12 17.92 8.17 -1.56
C ASP A 12 18.52 7.37 -0.39
N ARG A 13 17.70 6.52 0.25
CA ARG A 13 18.19 5.56 1.26
C ARG A 13 19.17 4.56 0.68
N LEU A 14 18.93 4.07 -0.53
CA LEU A 14 19.88 3.19 -1.21
C LEU A 14 21.21 3.91 -1.47
N ASN A 15 21.17 5.15 -1.95
CA ASN A 15 22.39 5.95 -2.14
C ASN A 15 23.13 6.18 -0.82
N GLN A 16 22.41 6.47 0.27
CA GLN A 16 23.00 6.62 1.58
C GLN A 16 23.64 5.31 2.07
N PHE A 17 22.93 4.19 1.98
CA PHE A 17 23.47 2.87 2.31
C PHE A 17 24.79 2.60 1.56
N VAL A 18 24.82 2.90 0.25
CA VAL A 18 26.01 2.72 -0.58
C VAL A 18 27.19 3.56 -0.08
N ASN A 19 26.95 4.86 0.16
CA ASN A 19 27.98 5.79 0.59
C ASN A 19 28.52 5.48 2.00
N ASP A 20 27.63 5.20 2.94
CA ASP A 20 27.96 5.07 4.37
C ASP A 20 28.71 3.77 4.68
N ASN A 21 28.51 2.73 3.86
CA ASN A 21 29.08 1.39 4.09
C ASN A 21 30.24 1.06 3.13
N GLY A 22 30.75 2.01 2.34
CA GLY A 22 31.84 1.75 1.40
C GLY A 22 31.47 0.79 0.26
N HIS A 23 30.18 0.67 -0.01
CA HIS A 23 29.66 -0.08 -1.15
C HIS A 23 29.80 0.75 -2.43
N HIS A 24 29.59 0.10 -3.57
CA HIS A 24 29.49 0.74 -4.87
C HIS A 24 28.42 0.07 -5.73
N TYR A 25 27.94 0.80 -6.72
CA TYR A 25 27.09 0.25 -7.77
C TYR A 25 27.95 -0.52 -8.78
N THR A 26 27.44 -1.66 -9.24
CA THR A 26 28.03 -2.45 -10.32
C THR A 26 26.95 -2.79 -11.36
N GLU A 27 27.38 -3.18 -12.55
CA GLU A 27 26.51 -3.71 -13.62
C GLU A 27 26.71 -5.22 -13.78
N VAL A 28 27.60 -5.82 -12.97
CA VAL A 28 28.02 -7.21 -13.06
C VAL A 28 27.41 -7.99 -11.90
N LEU A 29 26.55 -8.97 -12.21
CA LEU A 29 25.85 -9.76 -11.19
C LEU A 29 26.82 -10.64 -10.40
N GLU A 30 27.89 -11.12 -11.04
CA GLU A 30 28.97 -11.92 -10.47
C GLU A 30 29.82 -11.15 -9.46
N GLU A 31 29.68 -9.84 -9.40
CA GLU A 31 30.32 -8.99 -8.40
C GLU A 31 29.34 -8.55 -7.32
N ALA A 32 28.02 -8.68 -7.55
CA ALA A 32 27.00 -8.12 -6.70
C ALA A 32 26.78 -8.89 -5.39
N MET A 33 26.42 -8.16 -4.34
CA MET A 33 25.88 -8.70 -3.09
C MET A 33 24.36 -8.58 -3.03
N PHE A 34 23.83 -7.51 -3.62
CA PHE A 34 22.41 -7.19 -3.55
C PHE A 34 21.89 -6.77 -4.92
N LEU A 35 20.71 -7.25 -5.26
CA LEU A 35 19.90 -6.78 -6.38
C LEU A 35 18.65 -6.08 -5.80
N TRP A 36 18.56 -4.77 -6.01
CA TRP A 36 17.54 -3.91 -5.44
C TRP A 36 16.28 -3.82 -6.34
N PRO A 37 15.12 -3.39 -5.80
CA PRO A 37 13.87 -3.28 -6.58
C PRO A 37 13.97 -2.42 -7.85
N ASN A 38 14.78 -1.37 -7.83
CA ASN A 38 15.01 -0.51 -9.00
C ASN A 38 15.96 -1.13 -10.05
N GLY A 39 16.38 -2.38 -9.86
CA GLY A 39 17.31 -3.08 -10.75
C GLY A 39 18.79 -2.75 -10.54
N LYS A 40 19.15 -1.83 -9.64
CA LYS A 40 20.56 -1.56 -9.34
C LYS A 40 21.18 -2.75 -8.61
N LEU A 41 22.46 -3.01 -8.90
CA LEU A 41 23.28 -3.97 -8.19
C LEU A 41 24.27 -3.23 -7.30
N THR A 42 24.45 -3.69 -6.06
CA THR A 42 25.50 -3.14 -5.18
C THR A 42 26.41 -4.22 -4.64
N SER A 43 27.66 -3.85 -4.42
CA SER A 43 28.70 -4.71 -3.86
C SER A 43 29.60 -3.91 -2.93
N SER A 44 30.36 -4.60 -2.09
CA SER A 44 31.51 -4.02 -1.41
C SER A 44 32.78 -4.74 -1.84
N THR A 45 33.82 -3.96 -2.12
CA THR A 45 35.16 -4.50 -2.40
C THR A 45 36.12 -3.88 -1.41
N GLU A 46 36.75 -4.72 -0.59
CA GLU A 46 37.96 -4.37 0.16
C GLU A 46 39.13 -5.04 -0.56
N ASP A 47 40.07 -4.25 -1.09
CA ASP A 47 41.24 -4.74 -1.84
C ASP A 47 40.95 -5.70 -3.02
N GLY A 48 39.81 -5.51 -3.69
CA GLY A 48 39.42 -6.34 -4.85
C GLY A 48 38.87 -7.73 -4.48
N ILE A 49 38.58 -7.96 -3.21
CA ILE A 49 37.85 -9.12 -2.69
C ILE A 49 36.58 -8.59 -2.01
N ARG A 50 35.49 -9.36 -2.05
CA ARG A 50 34.28 -9.02 -1.30
C ARG A 50 34.60 -8.93 0.19
N GLY A 51 34.55 -7.72 0.74
CA GLY A 51 34.96 -7.44 2.12
C GLY A 51 33.87 -7.78 3.14
N ASP A 52 32.60 -7.58 2.76
CA ASP A 52 31.48 -7.71 3.68
C ASP A 52 30.66 -8.99 3.51
N THR A 53 29.95 -9.31 4.58
CA THR A 53 28.88 -10.29 4.57
C THR A 53 27.55 -9.59 4.29
N HIS A 54 26.56 -10.32 3.77
CA HIS A 54 25.21 -9.79 3.57
C HIS A 54 24.53 -9.27 4.86
N ASP A 55 25.12 -9.44 6.04
CA ASP A 55 24.64 -8.83 7.29
C ASP A 55 24.75 -7.29 7.28
N ILE A 56 25.59 -6.72 6.40
CA ILE A 56 25.68 -5.27 6.16
C ILE A 56 24.34 -4.66 5.74
N LEU A 57 23.41 -5.47 5.21
CA LEU A 57 22.06 -5.04 4.85
C LEU A 57 21.30 -4.41 6.03
N ARG A 58 21.67 -4.71 7.28
CA ARG A 58 21.14 -4.04 8.47
C ARG A 58 21.33 -2.52 8.42
N SER A 59 22.45 -2.04 7.89
CA SER A 59 22.75 -0.61 7.79
C SER A 59 21.78 0.14 6.87
N TYR A 60 21.08 -0.55 5.96
CA TYR A 60 20.01 0.07 5.16
C TYR A 60 18.90 0.66 6.05
N PHE A 61 18.77 0.12 7.27
CA PHE A 61 17.74 0.47 8.23
C PHE A 61 18.23 1.43 9.33
N ASP A 62 19.46 1.95 9.26
CA ASP A 62 20.06 2.88 10.25
C ASP A 62 19.22 4.14 10.50
N ASN A 63 18.44 4.57 9.51
CA ASN A 63 17.56 5.73 9.62
C ASN A 63 16.19 5.43 10.25
N LEU A 64 15.89 4.16 10.54
CA LEU A 64 14.72 3.85 11.33
C LEU A 64 15.00 4.18 12.79
N ASP A 65 14.06 4.85 13.45
CA ASP A 65 14.09 5.07 14.90
C ASP A 65 13.76 3.76 15.64
N ASN A 66 14.49 2.70 15.30
CA ASN A 66 14.27 1.36 15.80
C ASN A 66 15.51 0.45 15.70
N ASP A 67 16.09 0.13 16.85
CA ASP A 67 17.29 -0.71 16.92
C ASP A 67 17.01 -2.22 16.85
N THR A 68 15.74 -2.65 16.80
CA THR A 68 15.36 -4.08 16.82
C THR A 68 16.02 -4.84 15.68
N ILE A 69 16.16 -4.20 14.52
CA ILE A 69 16.78 -4.82 13.36
C ILE A 69 18.27 -5.09 13.55
N PHE A 70 18.97 -4.40 14.43
CA PHE A 70 20.40 -4.67 14.67
C PHE A 70 20.64 -5.85 15.60
N THR A 71 19.62 -6.26 16.36
CA THR A 71 19.74 -7.31 17.38
C THR A 71 19.01 -8.61 17.01
N MET A 72 18.15 -8.59 15.99
CA MET A 72 17.38 -9.77 15.58
C MET A 72 18.22 -10.83 14.84
N PRO A 73 17.79 -12.11 14.84
CA PRO A 73 18.45 -13.17 14.07
C PRO A 73 18.57 -12.82 12.58
N LYS A 74 19.68 -13.28 11.97
CA LYS A 74 20.03 -13.02 10.56
C LYS A 74 18.90 -13.37 9.58
N LEU A 75 18.29 -14.54 9.76
CA LEU A 75 17.20 -14.99 8.90
C LEU A 75 15.98 -14.07 8.99
N GLU A 76 15.63 -13.60 10.19
CA GLU A 76 14.51 -12.66 10.36
C GLU A 76 14.78 -11.32 9.70
N MET A 77 16.02 -10.83 9.78
CA MET A 77 16.43 -9.62 9.08
C MET A 77 16.28 -9.76 7.55
N TYR A 78 16.66 -10.91 6.99
CA TYR A 78 16.46 -11.18 5.57
C TYR A 78 14.99 -11.25 5.16
N GLU A 79 14.13 -11.86 5.99
CA GLU A 79 12.69 -11.86 5.74
C GLU A 79 12.10 -10.45 5.74
N ILE A 80 12.55 -9.60 6.65
CA ILE A 80 12.13 -8.20 6.71
C ILE A 80 12.63 -7.44 5.49
N ALA A 81 13.90 -7.58 5.10
CA ALA A 81 14.43 -6.90 3.93
C ALA A 81 13.74 -7.37 2.63
N ALA A 82 13.53 -8.68 2.45
CA ALA A 82 12.81 -9.23 1.31
C ALA A 82 11.36 -8.71 1.21
N SER A 83 10.68 -8.59 2.34
CA SER A 83 9.26 -8.19 2.36
C SER A 83 9.05 -6.67 2.32
N THR A 84 9.89 -5.89 3.00
CA THR A 84 9.67 -4.44 3.17
C THR A 84 10.52 -3.57 2.26
N VAL A 85 11.65 -4.09 1.79
CA VAL A 85 12.58 -3.41 0.88
C VAL A 85 12.64 -4.11 -0.48
N GLY A 86 12.35 -5.41 -0.56
CA GLY A 86 12.35 -6.15 -1.83
C GLY A 86 13.74 -6.58 -2.31
N THR A 87 14.75 -6.52 -1.46
CA THR A 87 16.13 -6.88 -1.82
C THR A 87 16.26 -8.37 -2.13
N VAL A 88 16.99 -8.71 -3.19
CA VAL A 88 17.44 -10.07 -3.50
C VAL A 88 18.91 -10.19 -3.11
N LEU A 89 19.26 -11.26 -2.39
CA LEU A 89 20.64 -11.52 -1.99
C LEU A 89 21.35 -12.29 -3.11
N ILE A 90 22.49 -11.80 -3.56
CA ILE A 90 23.28 -12.44 -4.60
C ILE A 90 24.50 -13.10 -3.96
N SER A 91 24.71 -14.39 -4.21
CA SER A 91 25.93 -15.12 -3.86
C SER A 91 26.65 -15.56 -5.13
N PRO A 92 27.63 -14.77 -5.59
CA PRO A 92 28.41 -15.14 -6.76
C PRO A 92 29.20 -16.44 -6.58
N GLU A 93 29.65 -16.75 -5.36
CA GLU A 93 30.45 -17.95 -5.08
C GLU A 93 29.70 -19.25 -5.35
N THR A 94 28.38 -19.20 -5.23
CA THR A 94 27.48 -20.34 -5.45
C THR A 94 26.60 -20.14 -6.68
N GLU A 95 26.81 -19.05 -7.44
CA GLU A 95 25.96 -18.63 -8.55
C GLU A 95 24.47 -18.73 -8.18
N THR A 96 24.11 -18.21 -7.01
CA THR A 96 22.75 -18.33 -6.45
C THR A 96 22.18 -16.95 -6.10
N ALA A 97 20.95 -16.71 -6.55
CA ALA A 97 20.10 -15.61 -6.11
C ALA A 97 19.15 -16.14 -5.04
N LEU A 98 19.28 -15.59 -3.83
CA LEU A 98 18.53 -15.99 -2.65
C LEU A 98 17.39 -15.01 -2.41
N LEU A 99 16.15 -15.52 -2.38
CA LEU A 99 14.93 -14.77 -2.07
C LEU A 99 14.06 -15.51 -1.06
N ALA A 100 13.02 -14.85 -0.56
CA ALA A 100 11.94 -15.55 0.11
C ALA A 100 10.94 -16.11 -0.92
N ASN A 101 10.35 -17.29 -0.67
CA ASN A 101 9.48 -17.99 -1.64
C ASN A 101 8.31 -17.12 -2.14
N ASN A 102 7.66 -16.38 -1.23
CA ASN A 102 6.56 -15.48 -1.54
C ASN A 102 6.99 -14.02 -1.79
N GLN A 103 8.28 -13.75 -2.00
CA GLN A 103 8.76 -12.42 -2.35
C GLN A 103 8.27 -12.06 -3.75
N ALA A 104 7.44 -11.02 -3.86
CA ALA A 104 7.21 -10.37 -5.14
C ALA A 104 8.55 -9.86 -5.68
N LEU A 105 8.74 -9.84 -6.99
CA LEU A 105 9.91 -9.22 -7.64
C LEU A 105 9.44 -8.08 -8.53
N THR A 106 10.27 -7.06 -8.71
CA THR A 106 10.02 -6.02 -9.73
C THR A 106 10.35 -6.53 -11.12
N GLN A 107 9.88 -5.81 -12.15
CA GLN A 107 10.18 -6.16 -13.53
C GLN A 107 11.69 -6.10 -13.82
N GLU A 108 12.36 -5.11 -13.26
CA GLU A 108 13.79 -4.87 -13.38
C GLU A 108 14.58 -6.06 -12.79
N GLN A 109 14.20 -6.53 -11.60
CA GLN A 109 14.82 -7.69 -10.96
C GLN A 109 14.60 -8.97 -11.77
N ILE A 110 13.38 -9.19 -12.26
CA ILE A 110 13.04 -10.35 -13.10
C ILE A 110 13.91 -10.37 -14.36
N GLU A 111 14.07 -9.24 -15.03
CA GLU A 111 14.86 -9.15 -16.25
C GLU A 111 16.34 -9.47 -16.04
N ILE A 112 16.91 -9.05 -14.91
CA ILE A 112 18.30 -9.34 -14.55
C ILE A 112 18.45 -10.82 -14.24
N LEU A 113 17.59 -11.38 -13.39
CA LEU A 113 17.67 -12.79 -12.96
C LEU A 113 17.46 -13.76 -14.13
N ILE A 114 16.49 -13.51 -15.02
CA ILE A 114 16.23 -14.36 -16.20
C ILE A 114 17.42 -14.37 -17.18
N LYS A 115 18.14 -13.25 -17.30
CA LYS A 115 19.31 -13.16 -18.18
C LYS A 115 20.57 -13.77 -17.57
N SER A 116 20.56 -14.04 -16.27
CA SER A 116 21.70 -14.62 -15.55
C SER A 116 21.74 -16.14 -15.65
N SER A 117 22.89 -16.73 -15.35
CA SER A 117 23.03 -18.17 -15.10
C SER A 117 22.75 -18.57 -13.64
N PHE A 118 22.41 -17.61 -12.79
CA PHE A 118 22.26 -17.86 -11.36
C PHE A 118 21.02 -18.71 -11.09
N SER A 119 21.19 -19.71 -10.24
CA SER A 119 20.06 -20.49 -9.73
C SER A 119 19.29 -19.68 -8.69
N ILE A 120 17.97 -19.89 -8.61
CA ILE A 120 17.14 -19.30 -7.56
C ILE A 120 17.04 -20.31 -6.42
N ASP A 121 17.32 -19.85 -5.20
CA ASP A 121 17.10 -20.62 -3.98
C ASP A 121 16.36 -19.79 -2.92
N TYR A 122 15.74 -20.47 -1.96
CA TYR A 122 14.81 -19.85 -1.02
C TYR A 122 15.30 -20.00 0.41
N PHE A 123 15.56 -18.88 1.08
CA PHE A 123 15.99 -18.90 2.48
C PHE A 123 14.81 -19.01 3.46
N SER A 124 13.59 -18.66 3.03
CA SER A 124 12.37 -18.85 3.82
C SER A 124 11.10 -18.86 2.94
N GLU A 125 9.95 -19.17 3.53
CA GLU A 125 8.65 -19.06 2.86
C GLU A 125 8.26 -17.60 2.55
N GLY A 126 8.83 -16.64 3.27
CA GLY A 126 8.50 -15.22 3.13
C GLY A 126 7.33 -14.77 3.98
N ILE A 127 7.34 -13.46 4.23
CA ILE A 127 6.33 -12.74 5.02
C ILE A 127 5.78 -11.58 4.20
N SER A 128 4.55 -11.16 4.51
CA SER A 128 3.99 -9.92 3.97
C SER A 128 4.76 -8.69 4.45
N GLN A 129 4.70 -7.58 3.68
CA GLN A 129 5.33 -6.32 4.10
C GLN A 129 4.85 -5.87 5.50
N ASN A 130 3.56 -6.09 5.81
CA ASN A 130 2.97 -5.72 7.10
C ASN A 130 3.53 -6.55 8.26
N GLN A 131 3.79 -7.85 8.05
CA GLN A 131 4.46 -8.69 9.04
C GLN A 131 5.91 -8.25 9.25
N GLY A 132 6.60 -7.83 8.18
CA GLY A 132 7.96 -7.28 8.27
C GLY A 132 8.01 -5.98 9.09
N LEU A 133 7.09 -5.04 8.84
CA LEU A 133 6.98 -3.80 9.61
C LEU A 133 6.67 -4.07 11.10
N GLN A 134 5.74 -4.98 11.39
CA GLN A 134 5.42 -5.38 12.77
C GLN A 134 6.63 -5.95 13.51
N LYS A 135 7.47 -6.76 12.84
CA LYS A 135 8.71 -7.28 13.41
C LYS A 135 9.72 -6.17 13.73
N LEU A 136 9.68 -5.08 12.98
CA LEU A 136 10.47 -3.89 13.26
C LEU A 136 9.86 -3.02 14.36
N GLY A 137 8.77 -3.40 15.02
CA GLY A 137 8.07 -2.52 15.96
C GLY A 137 7.58 -1.22 15.31
N ILE A 138 7.62 -1.15 13.98
CA ILE A 138 6.94 -0.13 13.20
C ILE A 138 5.49 -0.59 13.22
N GLU A 139 4.72 -0.08 14.18
CA GLU A 139 3.30 0.08 13.92
C GLU A 139 3.25 0.77 12.55
N GLU A 140 2.61 0.14 11.56
CA GLU A 140 2.26 0.86 10.33
C GLU A 140 1.88 2.28 10.74
N VAL A 141 2.28 3.29 9.97
CA VAL A 141 1.42 4.47 9.89
C VAL A 141 0.11 3.92 9.34
N LYS A 142 -0.72 3.40 10.25
CA LYS A 142 -2.02 2.87 9.92
C LYS A 142 -2.74 4.10 9.44
N MET A 143 -3.22 4.04 8.20
CA MET A 143 -3.99 5.15 7.68
C MET A 143 -5.07 5.48 8.72
N ASN A 144 -4.99 6.68 9.27
CA ASN A 144 -6.11 7.25 9.98
C ASN A 144 -7.21 7.48 8.96
N SER A 145 -8.46 7.57 9.43
CA SER A 145 -9.59 7.84 8.54
C SER A 145 -9.35 9.07 7.66
N THR A 146 -8.66 10.07 8.19
CA THR A 146 -8.33 11.36 7.56
C THR A 146 -7.22 11.32 6.51
N ASP A 147 -6.52 10.20 6.35
CA ASP A 147 -5.36 10.12 5.45
C ASP A 147 -5.77 9.95 3.98
N TYR A 148 -7.04 9.62 3.73
CA TYR A 148 -7.63 9.62 2.40
C TYR A 148 -7.88 11.05 1.91
N VAL A 149 -7.41 11.36 0.69
CA VAL A 149 -7.38 12.73 0.15
C VAL A 149 -8.75 13.40 0.08
N LEU A 150 -9.81 12.63 -0.12
CA LEU A 150 -11.21 13.10 -0.23
C LEU A 150 -12.13 12.52 0.86
N PHE A 151 -11.60 11.84 1.87
CA PHE A 151 -12.43 11.41 2.98
C PHE A 151 -12.63 12.56 3.97
N ASP A 152 -13.88 12.91 4.22
CA ASP A 152 -14.28 13.91 5.20
C ASP A 152 -15.53 13.44 5.94
N GLU A 153 -15.59 13.66 7.26
CA GLU A 153 -16.70 13.17 8.07
C GLU A 153 -17.99 13.96 7.86
N GLU A 154 -17.90 15.28 7.61
CA GLU A 154 -19.07 16.12 7.32
C GLU A 154 -19.65 15.77 5.95
N GLU A 155 -18.78 15.54 4.95
CA GLU A 155 -19.20 15.07 3.62
C GLU A 155 -19.86 13.69 3.69
N LEU A 156 -19.35 12.79 4.54
CA LEU A 156 -20.02 11.51 4.79
C LEU A 156 -21.42 11.71 5.41
N GLN A 157 -21.58 12.62 6.37
CA GLN A 157 -22.91 12.93 6.93
C GLN A 157 -23.85 13.49 5.85
N GLN A 158 -23.35 14.39 5.02
CA GLN A 158 -24.11 15.03 3.96
C GLN A 158 -24.54 14.03 2.90
N PHE A 159 -23.62 13.17 2.45
CA PHE A 159 -23.91 12.04 1.56
C PHE A 159 -25.02 11.14 2.12
N VAL A 160 -24.95 10.76 3.40
CA VAL A 160 -25.96 9.92 4.04
C VAL A 160 -27.33 10.60 4.02
N TYR A 161 -27.37 11.91 4.31
CA TYR A 161 -28.60 12.69 4.30
C TYR A 161 -29.20 12.83 2.89
N ASP A 162 -28.39 13.24 1.91
CA ASP A 162 -28.85 13.57 0.55
C ASP A 162 -29.30 12.34 -0.23
N THR A 163 -28.66 11.20 0.00
CA THR A 163 -28.99 9.93 -0.67
C THR A 163 -30.05 9.11 0.07
N GLY A 164 -30.52 9.57 1.23
CA GLY A 164 -31.47 8.82 2.06
C GLY A 164 -30.88 7.54 2.65
N GLN A 165 -29.55 7.44 2.72
CA GLN A 165 -28.87 6.36 3.43
C GLN A 165 -28.99 6.52 4.94
N HIS A 166 -28.54 5.50 5.66
CA HIS A 166 -28.41 5.51 7.11
C HIS A 166 -27.16 4.76 7.54
N PHE A 167 -26.67 5.07 8.74
CA PHE A 167 -25.60 4.31 9.38
C PHE A 167 -26.14 3.00 9.96
N THR A 168 -25.33 1.95 9.88
CA THR A 168 -25.65 0.63 10.41
C THR A 168 -24.42 -0.05 11.00
N ASP A 169 -24.65 -0.98 11.92
CA ASP A 169 -23.64 -1.91 12.46
C ASP A 169 -23.81 -3.34 11.89
N ASP A 170 -24.82 -3.59 11.06
CA ASP A 170 -25.05 -4.89 10.44
C ASP A 170 -24.42 -4.96 9.03
N ALA A 171 -23.33 -5.71 8.92
CA ALA A 171 -22.64 -5.91 7.65
C ALA A 171 -23.49 -6.66 6.61
N ASN A 172 -24.56 -7.36 7.01
CA ASN A 172 -25.45 -8.06 6.08
C ASN A 172 -26.46 -7.13 5.39
N GLU A 173 -26.50 -5.86 5.78
CA GLU A 173 -27.28 -4.83 5.10
C GLU A 173 -26.43 -3.69 4.56
N ALA A 174 -25.24 -3.48 5.10
CA ALA A 174 -24.33 -2.44 4.67
C ALA A 174 -23.95 -2.53 3.19
N MET A 175 -23.87 -1.37 2.54
CA MET A 175 -23.37 -1.18 1.18
C MET A 175 -21.93 -0.70 1.17
N PHE A 176 -21.56 0.12 2.13
CA PHE A 176 -20.25 0.76 2.20
C PHE A 176 -19.66 0.63 3.60
N LEU A 177 -18.36 0.38 3.67
CA LEU A 177 -17.54 0.50 4.87
C LEU A 177 -16.53 1.63 4.67
N TRP A 178 -16.70 2.71 5.44
CA TRP A 178 -15.94 3.95 5.31
C TRP A 178 -14.63 3.92 6.10
N PRO A 179 -13.65 4.78 5.79
CA PRO A 179 -12.36 4.87 6.49
C PRO A 179 -12.45 5.03 8.01
N ASN A 180 -13.48 5.67 8.55
CA ASN A 180 -13.69 5.79 9.99
C ASN A 180 -14.36 4.55 10.63
N GLY A 181 -14.56 3.48 9.88
CA GLY A 181 -15.16 2.23 10.34
C GLY A 181 -16.69 2.24 10.37
N LYS A 182 -17.35 3.37 10.06
CA LYS A 182 -18.81 3.40 9.95
C LYS A 182 -19.24 2.65 8.69
N MET A 183 -20.39 1.98 8.77
CA MET A 183 -21.03 1.37 7.61
C MET A 183 -22.31 2.13 7.26
N THR A 184 -22.61 2.25 5.97
CA THR A 184 -23.85 2.87 5.48
C THR A 184 -24.61 1.93 4.56
N SER A 185 -25.93 2.07 4.56
CA SER A 185 -26.85 1.32 3.71
C SER A 185 -27.99 2.20 3.23
N SER A 186 -28.64 1.81 2.14
CA SER A 186 -29.97 2.30 1.78
C SER A 186 -31.02 1.19 1.91
N PHE A 187 -32.10 1.49 2.62
CA PHE A 187 -33.31 0.66 2.61
C PHE A 187 -34.49 1.52 2.19
N GLU A 188 -35.18 1.09 1.14
CA GLU A 188 -36.53 1.55 0.86
C GLU A 188 -37.49 0.38 1.10
N GLN A 189 -38.42 0.53 2.05
CA GLN A 189 -39.43 -0.49 2.40
C GLN A 189 -38.86 -1.87 2.79
N GLY A 190 -37.68 -1.91 3.40
CA GLY A 190 -37.05 -3.16 3.87
C GLY A 190 -36.38 -3.98 2.78
N ILE A 191 -36.19 -3.42 1.58
CA ILE A 191 -35.40 -3.99 0.49
C ILE A 191 -34.30 -2.98 0.15
N ARG A 192 -33.08 -3.45 -0.13
CA ARG A 192 -32.01 -2.59 -0.62
C ARG A 192 -32.43 -1.98 -1.96
N ALA A 193 -32.50 -0.65 -2.02
CA ALA A 193 -33.05 0.06 -3.16
C ALA A 193 -31.97 0.48 -4.17
N ASP A 194 -30.75 0.79 -3.69
CA ASP A 194 -29.70 1.36 -4.52
C ASP A 194 -28.60 0.35 -4.90
N ASP A 195 -27.98 0.60 -6.05
CA ASP A 195 -26.71 0.00 -6.47
C ASP A 195 -25.55 0.82 -5.87
N HIS A 196 -24.37 0.22 -5.72
CA HIS A 196 -23.14 0.86 -5.27
C HIS A 196 -22.74 2.08 -6.12
N ASN A 197 -23.34 2.29 -7.28
CA ASN A 197 -23.15 3.50 -8.08
C ASN A 197 -23.55 4.78 -7.35
N ILE A 198 -24.42 4.70 -6.33
CA ILE A 198 -24.80 5.85 -5.50
C ILE A 198 -23.59 6.54 -4.87
N ILE A 199 -22.44 5.84 -4.74
CA ILE A 199 -21.19 6.43 -4.24
C ILE A 199 -20.72 7.64 -5.04
N SER A 200 -21.11 7.78 -6.31
CA SER A 200 -20.79 8.99 -7.08
C SER A 200 -21.35 10.26 -6.42
N SER A 201 -22.48 10.17 -5.70
CA SER A 201 -23.07 11.31 -5.00
C SER A 201 -22.25 11.78 -3.80
N TYR A 202 -21.32 10.97 -3.28
CA TYR A 202 -20.36 11.42 -2.26
C TYR A 202 -19.45 12.55 -2.79
N PHE A 203 -19.28 12.62 -4.11
CA PHE A 203 -18.41 13.59 -4.78
C PHE A 203 -19.16 14.86 -5.20
N GLU A 204 -20.45 15.03 -4.85
CA GLU A 204 -21.27 16.21 -5.24
C GLU A 204 -20.76 17.54 -4.71
N SER A 205 -20.07 17.51 -3.57
CA SER A 205 -19.46 18.72 -3.00
C SER A 205 -18.19 19.14 -3.74
N LEU A 206 -17.63 18.27 -4.58
CA LEU A 206 -16.54 18.62 -5.47
C LEU A 206 -17.16 19.43 -6.61
N ASP A 207 -16.64 20.63 -6.85
CA ASP A 207 -17.12 21.56 -7.89
C ASP A 207 -16.73 21.05 -9.30
N THR A 208 -17.10 19.80 -9.60
CA THR A 208 -16.76 19.04 -10.79
C THR A 208 -17.78 17.93 -11.04
N ASP A 209 -18.23 17.81 -12.29
CA ASP A 209 -19.13 16.73 -12.74
C ASP A 209 -18.38 15.49 -13.25
N GLU A 210 -17.04 15.48 -13.19
CA GLU A 210 -16.23 14.44 -13.87
C GLU A 210 -16.52 13.03 -13.34
N ILE A 211 -16.83 12.88 -12.05
CA ILE A 211 -17.20 11.59 -11.45
C ILE A 211 -18.36 10.91 -12.19
N TYR A 212 -19.34 11.68 -12.66
CA TYR A 212 -20.53 11.16 -13.36
C TYR A 212 -20.28 10.77 -14.81
N LYS A 213 -19.15 11.24 -15.38
CA LYS A 213 -18.76 10.94 -16.76
C LYS A 213 -17.92 9.67 -16.84
N LEU A 214 -17.40 9.18 -15.71
CA LEU A 214 -16.56 7.99 -15.66
C LEU A 214 -17.37 6.70 -15.90
N PRO A 215 -16.80 5.72 -16.62
CA PRO A 215 -17.35 4.37 -16.62
C PRO A 215 -17.42 3.80 -15.20
N ARG A 216 -18.42 2.96 -14.91
CA ARG A 216 -18.68 2.39 -13.57
C ARG A 216 -17.42 1.90 -12.86
N ASN A 217 -16.59 1.09 -13.52
CA ASN A 217 -15.40 0.51 -12.89
C ASN A 217 -14.37 1.59 -12.53
N GLU A 218 -14.19 2.61 -13.39
CA GLU A 218 -13.28 3.71 -13.12
C GLU A 218 -13.79 4.60 -11.99
N MET A 219 -15.10 4.85 -11.94
CA MET A 219 -15.75 5.57 -10.84
C MET A 219 -15.50 4.86 -9.50
N LEU A 220 -15.67 3.53 -9.44
CA LEU A 220 -15.42 2.75 -8.24
C LEU A 220 -13.92 2.73 -7.84
N GLU A 221 -13.00 2.67 -8.81
CA GLU A 221 -11.56 2.78 -8.53
C GLU A 221 -11.18 4.17 -8.01
N VAL A 222 -11.77 5.23 -8.57
CA VAL A 222 -11.61 6.62 -8.07
C VAL A 222 -12.15 6.73 -6.65
N ALA A 223 -13.33 6.18 -6.38
CA ALA A 223 -13.93 6.22 -5.05
C ALA A 223 -13.06 5.49 -4.02
N ALA A 224 -12.62 4.26 -4.33
CA ALA A 224 -11.75 3.48 -3.47
C ALA A 224 -10.40 4.19 -3.21
N SER A 225 -9.81 4.82 -4.24
CA SER A 225 -8.51 5.47 -4.12
C SER A 225 -8.54 6.78 -3.34
N THR A 226 -9.62 7.56 -3.45
CA THR A 226 -9.65 8.93 -2.90
C THR A 226 -10.41 9.03 -1.58
N SER A 227 -11.49 8.26 -1.43
CA SER A 227 -12.31 8.24 -0.21
C SER A 227 -12.03 7.01 0.66
N GLY A 228 -11.29 6.01 0.17
CA GLY A 228 -10.97 4.82 0.93
C GLY A 228 -12.14 3.90 1.22
N VAL A 229 -13.30 4.11 0.59
CA VAL A 229 -14.50 3.30 0.80
C VAL A 229 -14.28 1.84 0.35
N ILE A 230 -14.89 0.91 1.08
CA ILE A 230 -14.95 -0.52 0.74
C ILE A 230 -16.40 -0.86 0.42
N MET A 231 -16.64 -1.56 -0.68
CA MET A 231 -17.99 -2.00 -1.05
C MET A 231 -18.31 -3.29 -0.30
N LEU A 232 -19.37 -3.27 0.51
CA LEU A 232 -19.94 -4.47 1.09
C LEU A 232 -21.03 -4.99 0.16
N VAL A 233 -20.96 -6.27 -0.19
CA VAL A 233 -21.91 -6.97 -1.05
C VAL A 233 -22.50 -8.15 -0.26
N PRO A 234 -23.55 -7.89 0.54
CA PRO A 234 -24.14 -8.89 1.42
C PRO A 234 -24.62 -10.15 0.70
N GLU A 235 -25.12 -10.04 -0.53
CA GLU A 235 -25.63 -11.16 -1.32
C GLU A 235 -24.59 -12.24 -1.57
N THR A 236 -23.35 -11.80 -1.79
CA THR A 236 -22.21 -12.69 -2.01
C THR A 236 -21.34 -12.83 -0.76
N ARG A 237 -21.68 -12.12 0.33
CA ARG A 237 -20.86 -11.97 1.54
C ARG A 237 -19.43 -11.54 1.23
N MET A 238 -19.29 -10.54 0.36
CA MET A 238 -17.98 -10.04 -0.07
C MET A 238 -17.76 -8.62 0.45
N ALA A 239 -16.58 -8.34 0.95
CA ALA A 239 -16.07 -6.99 1.16
C ALA A 239 -15.05 -6.69 0.05
N LEU A 240 -15.48 -5.90 -0.95
CA LEU A 240 -14.70 -5.62 -2.15
C LEU A 240 -13.90 -4.34 -1.99
N ARG A 241 -12.60 -4.46 -2.19
CA ARG A 241 -11.64 -3.35 -2.20
C ARG A 241 -10.80 -3.37 -3.49
N ALA A 242 -10.10 -2.29 -3.78
CA ALA A 242 -9.04 -2.34 -4.79
C ALA A 242 -7.78 -3.01 -4.21
N GLU A 243 -6.98 -3.67 -5.06
CA GLU A 243 -5.77 -4.39 -4.63
C GLU A 243 -4.79 -3.47 -3.90
N ASN A 244 -4.54 -2.30 -4.49
CA ASN A 244 -3.61 -1.28 -3.99
C ASN A 244 -4.18 -0.38 -2.89
N GLN A 245 -5.44 -0.57 -2.48
CA GLN A 245 -6.07 0.23 -1.43
C GLN A 245 -5.50 -0.14 -0.05
N GLN A 246 -5.07 0.86 0.73
CA GLN A 246 -4.62 0.65 2.11
C GLN A 246 -5.79 0.73 3.08
N LEU A 247 -5.95 -0.25 3.98
CA LEU A 247 -7.05 -0.21 4.94
C LEU A 247 -6.71 0.71 6.11
N THR A 248 -7.68 1.48 6.58
CA THR A 248 -7.52 2.17 7.86
C THR A 248 -7.63 1.19 9.02
N ARG A 249 -7.14 1.61 10.20
CA ARG A 249 -7.27 0.82 11.42
C ARG A 249 -8.72 0.45 11.73
N GLU A 250 -9.66 1.37 11.51
CA GLU A 250 -11.07 1.14 11.83
C GLU A 250 -11.71 0.16 10.84
N GLN A 251 -11.38 0.26 9.56
CA GLN A 251 -11.82 -0.71 8.55
C GLN A 251 -11.29 -2.12 8.84
N GLU A 252 -10.01 -2.25 9.20
CA GLU A 252 -9.44 -3.54 9.58
C GLU A 252 -10.17 -4.18 10.76
N LYS A 253 -10.57 -3.38 11.77
CA LYS A 253 -11.33 -3.87 12.92
C LYS A 253 -12.69 -4.39 12.49
N VAL A 254 -13.41 -3.66 11.63
CA VAL A 254 -14.72 -4.09 11.14
C VAL A 254 -14.59 -5.37 10.32
N LEU A 255 -13.69 -5.40 9.34
CA LEU A 255 -13.50 -6.57 8.47
C LEU A 255 -13.14 -7.86 9.23
N LYS A 256 -12.38 -7.76 10.33
CA LYS A 256 -12.05 -8.90 11.19
C LYS A 256 -13.25 -9.47 11.96
N ASN A 257 -14.30 -8.67 12.16
CA ASN A 257 -15.44 -9.02 13.00
C ASN A 257 -16.69 -9.39 12.19
N ILE A 258 -16.66 -9.24 10.87
CA ILE A 258 -17.77 -9.58 9.98
C ILE A 258 -17.49 -10.92 9.28
N SER A 259 -18.56 -11.57 8.79
CA SER A 259 -18.45 -12.86 8.09
C SER A 259 -18.15 -12.75 6.59
N HIS A 260 -17.85 -11.55 6.11
CA HIS A 260 -17.61 -11.30 4.69
C HIS A 260 -16.18 -11.69 4.31
N GLU A 261 -16.03 -12.30 3.14
CA GLU A 261 -14.73 -12.57 2.55
C GLU A 261 -14.20 -11.30 1.87
N VAL A 262 -12.93 -10.98 2.08
CA VAL A 262 -12.31 -9.82 1.43
C VAL A 262 -11.95 -10.19 0.00
N GLY A 263 -12.54 -9.48 -0.97
CA GLY A 263 -12.29 -9.67 -2.40
C GLY A 263 -11.71 -8.43 -3.06
N ILE A 264 -11.18 -8.63 -4.26
CA ILE A 264 -10.59 -7.58 -5.08
C ILE A 264 -11.46 -7.35 -6.32
N PHE A 265 -11.92 -6.12 -6.54
CA PHE A 265 -12.72 -5.78 -7.73
C PHE A 265 -11.89 -5.16 -8.86
N ALA A 266 -10.73 -4.58 -8.52
CA ALA A 266 -9.81 -3.95 -9.47
C ALA A 266 -8.40 -3.86 -8.87
N LYS A 267 -7.39 -3.58 -9.72
CA LYS A 267 -6.02 -3.33 -9.26
C LYS A 267 -5.95 -2.07 -8.38
N GLY A 268 -6.75 -1.05 -8.68
CA GLY A 268 -6.70 0.24 -8.02
C GLY A 268 -5.70 1.18 -8.68
N ILE A 269 -6.01 2.46 -8.56
CA ILE A 269 -5.23 3.58 -9.08
C ILE A 269 -4.60 4.37 -7.93
N THR A 270 -3.63 5.22 -8.25
CA THR A 270 -3.04 6.12 -7.25
C THR A 270 -3.96 7.32 -6.98
N PRO A 271 -3.90 7.96 -5.80
CA PRO A 271 -4.67 9.16 -5.51
C PRO A 271 -4.45 10.28 -6.53
N GLU A 272 -3.23 10.46 -7.03
CA GLU A 272 -2.91 11.50 -8.03
C GLU A 272 -3.59 11.22 -9.37
N LEU A 273 -3.61 9.95 -9.79
CA LEU A 273 -4.32 9.56 -11.01
C LEU A 273 -5.84 9.70 -10.83
N ALA A 274 -6.36 9.40 -9.63
CA ALA A 274 -7.77 9.55 -9.33
C ALA A 274 -8.20 11.03 -9.32
N LEU A 275 -7.42 11.92 -8.69
CA LEU A 275 -7.66 13.37 -8.72
C LEU A 275 -7.58 13.93 -10.15
N LYS A 276 -6.62 13.47 -10.95
CA LYS A 276 -6.54 13.82 -12.38
C LYS A 276 -7.79 13.40 -13.17
N LYS A 277 -8.38 12.23 -12.85
CA LYS A 277 -9.64 11.78 -13.46
C LYS A 277 -10.85 12.63 -13.04
N LEU A 278 -10.76 13.29 -11.89
CA LEU A 278 -11.79 14.20 -11.39
C LEU A 278 -11.60 15.66 -11.87
N ASP A 279 -10.51 15.95 -12.58
CA ASP A 279 -10.06 17.31 -12.92
C ASP A 279 -9.89 18.19 -11.68
N ILE A 280 -9.35 17.61 -10.60
CA ILE A 280 -9.07 18.31 -9.34
C ILE A 280 -7.56 18.42 -9.13
N SER A 281 -7.08 19.62 -8.82
CA SER A 281 -5.69 19.85 -8.44
C SER A 281 -5.45 19.55 -6.95
N PRO A 282 -4.23 19.16 -6.56
CA PRO A 282 -3.86 19.01 -5.15
C PRO A 282 -4.12 20.28 -4.31
N ASP A 283 -3.86 21.46 -4.86
CA ASP A 283 -4.07 22.75 -4.18
C ASP A 283 -5.55 22.95 -3.80
N GLN A 284 -6.49 22.53 -4.66
CA GLN A 284 -7.93 22.58 -4.35
C GLN A 284 -8.32 21.67 -3.17
N ILE A 285 -7.57 20.59 -2.92
CA ILE A 285 -7.79 19.71 -1.78
C ILE A 285 -7.26 20.34 -0.49
N GLU A 286 -6.09 20.97 -0.54
CA GLU A 286 -5.51 21.65 0.62
C GLU A 286 -6.38 22.82 1.08
N GLU A 287 -6.85 23.67 0.17
CA GLU A 287 -7.77 24.77 0.48
C GLU A 287 -9.07 24.27 1.15
N ARG A 288 -9.60 23.13 0.71
CA ARG A 288 -10.79 22.51 1.31
C ARG A 288 -10.53 22.02 2.73
N LYS A 289 -9.40 21.35 2.95
CA LYS A 289 -9.01 20.88 4.30
C LYS A 289 -8.84 22.03 5.28
N GLU A 290 -8.28 23.15 4.83
CA GLU A 290 -8.16 24.37 5.64
C GLU A 290 -9.54 24.98 5.98
N GLN A 291 -10.46 25.03 5.01
CA GLN A 291 -11.81 25.54 5.21
C GLN A 291 -12.63 24.67 6.18
N SER A 292 -12.57 23.34 6.06
CA SER A 292 -13.24 22.42 7.00
C SER A 292 -12.70 22.58 8.44
N GLN A 293 -11.40 22.75 8.61
CA GLN A 293 -10.80 23.00 9.93
C GLN A 293 -11.23 24.33 10.55
N LEU A 294 -11.35 25.39 9.74
CA LEU A 294 -11.85 26.70 10.18
C LEU A 294 -13.32 26.65 10.60
N ASN A 295 -14.16 25.95 9.84
CA ASN A 295 -15.58 25.79 10.13
C ASN A 295 -15.83 24.90 11.37
N GLY A 296 -14.99 23.89 11.60
CA GLY A 296 -15.03 23.04 12.81
C GLY A 296 -14.65 23.77 14.11
N MET A 297 -13.88 24.86 14.04
CA MET A 297 -13.52 25.70 15.20
C MET A 297 -14.59 26.75 15.55
N THR A 298 -15.58 26.98 14.70
CA THR A 298 -16.62 28.02 14.90
C THR A 298 -17.97 27.49 15.41
N ARG A 299 -18.06 26.21 15.78
CA ARG A 299 -19.26 25.58 16.36
C ARG A 299 -19.07 25.20 17.83
#